data_AF-A0A9X1UU91-F1
#
_entry.id   AF-A0A9X1UU91-F1
#
_cell.length_a   1.000
_cell.length_b   1.000
_cell.length_c   1.000
_cell.angle_alpha   90.00
_cell.angle_beta   90.00
_cell.angle_gamma   90.00
#
_symmetry.space_group_name_H-M   'P 1'
#
loop_
_entity.id
_entity.type
_entity.pdbx_description
1 polymer ?
#
loop_
_entity_poly.entity_id
_entity_poly.type
_entity_poly.pdbx_seq_one_letter_code
_entity_poly.pdbx_strand_id
1 'polypeptide(L)' 'MSDSPDSKLTIQALKMAYTVRLEPSNVLFHSDQGTHYTSRAFADAIAQCEGMKHSMSRRGHSLRA' A
#
# COMPACT_ATOMS: atom_id res chain seq x y z
N MET A 1 -20.08 8.52 9.40
CA MET A 1 -19.63 7.61 8.33
C MET A 1 -18.52 8.35 7.59
N SER A 2 -17.30 7.81 7.50
CA SER A 2 -16.18 8.50 6.82
C SER A 2 -16.31 8.30 5.32
N ASP A 3 -16.51 9.40 4.57
CA ASP A 3 -16.71 9.46 3.11
C ASP A 3 -15.43 9.22 2.28
N SER A 4 -14.40 8.62 2.90
CA SER A 4 -13.12 8.36 2.28
C SER A 4 -12.66 6.93 2.60
N PRO A 5 -12.29 6.11 1.59
CA PRO A 5 -11.74 4.78 1.81
C PRO A 5 -10.52 4.90 2.73
N ASP A 6 -10.62 4.27 3.90
CA ASP A 6 -9.70 4.53 5.01
C ASP A 6 -8.32 3.92 4.77
N SER A 7 -7.49 4.65 4.04
CA SER A 7 -6.09 4.31 3.78
C SER A 7 -5.24 4.35 5.05
N LYS A 8 -5.76 4.90 6.17
CA LYS A 8 -5.00 5.00 7.43
C LYS A 8 -4.71 3.63 8.02
N LEU A 9 -5.69 2.72 8.00
CA LEU A 9 -5.51 1.37 8.54
C LEU A 9 -4.42 0.62 7.76
N THR A 10 -4.45 0.70 6.42
CA THR A 10 -3.43 0.05 5.57
C THR A 10 -2.05 0.67 5.76
N ILE A 11 -1.95 1.99 5.95
CA ILE A 11 -0.69 2.67 6.24
C ILE A 11 -0.15 2.25 7.62
N GLN A 12 -1.01 2.17 8.63
CA GLN A 12 -0.60 1.74 9.97
C GLN A 12 -0.09 0.30 9.95
N ALA A 13 -0.80 -0.59 9.26
CA ALA A 13 -0.37 -1.99 9.09
C ALA A 13 0.99 -2.08 8.38
N LEU A 14 1.21 -1.30 7.32
CA LEU A 14 2.49 -1.22 6.62
C LEU A 14 3.63 -0.80 7.58
N LYS A 15 3.44 0.29 8.32
CA LYS A 15 4.46 0.82 9.25
C LYS A 15 4.78 -0.18 10.36
N MET A 16 3.76 -0.81 10.95
CA MET A 16 3.97 -1.85 11.96
C MET A 16 4.75 -3.03 11.39
N ALA A 17 4.38 -3.51 10.19
CA ALA A 17 5.09 -4.62 9.55
C ALA A 17 6.55 -4.28 9.24
N TYR A 18 6.84 -3.05 8.79
CA TYR A 18 8.20 -2.57 8.54
C TYR A 18 9.04 -2.59 9.83
N THR A 19 8.53 -2.02 10.92
CA THR A 19 9.22 -1.98 12.21
C THR A 19 9.41 -3.37 12.82
N VAL A 20 8.37 -4.21 12.85
CA VAL A 20 8.43 -5.57 13.40
C VAL A 20 9.42 -6.45 12.63
N ARG A 21 9.63 -6.17 11.34
CA ARG A 21 10.58 -6.88 10.48
C ARG A 21 11.98 -6.28 10.48
N LEU A 22 12.27 -5.35 11.40
CA LEU A 22 13.58 -4.71 11.54
C LEU A 22 14.03 -4.00 10.26
N GLU A 23 13.13 -3.22 9.67
CA GLU A 23 13.45 -2.30 8.57
C GLU A 23 14.06 -3.04 7.36
N PRO A 24 13.31 -3.98 6.77
CA PRO A 24 13.84 -4.87 5.74
C PRO A 24 14.24 -4.09 4.48
N SER A 25 15.44 -4.39 3.97
CA SER A 25 15.93 -3.84 2.70
C SER A 25 15.72 -4.79 1.53
N ASN A 26 15.66 -4.25 0.31
CA ASN A 26 15.49 -4.98 -0.95
C ASN A 26 14.20 -5.79 -1.04
N VAL A 27 13.10 -5.29 -0.45
CA VAL A 27 11.79 -5.96 -0.49
C VAL A 27 10.81 -5.24 -1.42
N LEU A 28 9.90 -6.02 -1.99
CA LEU A 28 8.83 -5.54 -2.84
C LEU A 28 7.48 -5.67 -2.12
N PHE A 29 6.80 -4.56 -1.91
CA PHE A 29 5.39 -4.54 -1.54
C PHE A 29 4.56 -4.67 -2.82
N HIS A 30 3.83 -5.78 -2.98
CA HIS A 30 2.96 -6.02 -4.11
C HIS A 30 1.50 -6.00 -3.68
N SER A 31 0.69 -5.14 -4.29
CA SER A 31 -0.75 -5.00 -4.00
C SER A 31 -1.61 -5.11 -5.27
N ASP A 32 -2.92 -5.10 -5.11
CA ASP A 32 -3.82 -4.78 -6.23
C ASP A 32 -3.84 -3.26 -6.52
N GLN A 33 -4.67 -2.85 -7.49
CA GLN A 33 -4.94 -1.43 -7.81
C GLN A 33 -6.23 -0.90 -7.14
N GLY A 34 -6.59 -1.44 -5.97
CA GLY A 34 -7.68 -0.94 -5.15
C GLY A 34 -7.37 0.45 -4.58
N THR A 35 -8.42 1.22 -4.29
CA THR A 35 -8.33 2.65 -3.93
C THR A 35 -7.39 2.94 -2.76
N HIS A 36 -7.30 2.03 -1.79
CA HIS A 36 -6.40 2.16 -0.63
C HIS A 36 -4.92 2.21 -1.05
N TYR A 37 -4.51 1.28 -1.92
CA TYR A 37 -3.11 1.12 -2.32
C TYR A 37 -2.71 2.06 -3.45
N THR A 38 -3.67 2.56 -4.24
CA THR A 38 -3.42 3.60 -5.25
C THR A 38 -3.42 5.02 -4.66
N SER A 39 -3.75 5.18 -3.36
CA SER A 39 -3.83 6.50 -2.73
C SER A 39 -2.45 7.15 -2.60
N ARG A 40 -2.40 8.48 -2.69
CA ARG A 40 -1.15 9.23 -2.50
C ARG A 40 -0.55 9.01 -1.12
N ALA A 41 -1.40 8.98 -0.09
CA ALA A 41 -0.98 8.75 1.28
C ALA A 41 -0.31 7.38 1.46
N PHE A 42 -0.79 6.34 0.78
CA PHE A 42 -0.16 5.02 0.84
C PHE A 42 1.19 5.00 0.10
N ALA A 43 1.28 5.63 -1.07
CA ALA A 43 2.54 5.76 -1.79
C ALA A 43 3.61 6.54 -1.00
N ASP A 44 3.22 7.65 -0.36
CA ASP A 44 4.11 8.44 0.50
C ASP A 44 4.55 7.63 1.74
N ALA A 45 3.70 6.74 2.26
CA ALA A 45 4.05 5.86 3.37
C ALA A 45 5.06 4.78 2.96
N ILE A 46 4.94 4.18 1.76
CA ILE A 46 5.96 3.26 1.24
C ILE A 46 7.30 3.99 1.03
N ALA A 47 7.27 5.21 0.51
CA ALA A 47 8.51 5.99 0.26
C ALA A 47 9.27 6.33 1.56
N GLN A 48 8.59 6.34 2.72
CA GLN A 48 9.22 6.49 4.04
C GLN A 48 9.87 5.20 4.55
N CYS A 49 9.55 4.04 3.97
CA CYS A 49 10.15 2.74 4.32
C CYS A 49 11.35 2.48 3.41
N GLU A 50 12.55 2.83 3.87
CA GLU A 50 13.78 2.66 3.11
C GLU A 50 13.99 1.20 2.69
N GLY A 51 14.50 0.98 1.47
CA GLY A 51 14.74 -0.37 0.95
C GLY A 51 13.48 -1.13 0.50
N MET A 52 12.29 -0.54 0.62
CA MET A 52 11.06 -1.08 0.04
C MET A 52 10.76 -0.49 -1.34
N LYS A 53 10.14 -1.28 -2.22
CA LYS A 53 9.55 -0.82 -3.50
C LYS A 53 8.07 -1.15 -3.54
N HIS A 54 7.26 -0.32 -4.21
CA HIS A 54 5.84 -0.62 -4.44
C HIS A 54 5.62 -1.14 -5.87
N SER A 55 4.82 -2.19 -6.01
CA SER A 55 4.28 -2.66 -7.28
C SER A 55 2.80 -3.00 -7.13
N MET A 56 2.07 -2.93 -8.23
CA MET A 56 0.64 -3.25 -8.27
C MET A 56 0.34 -4.24 -9.38
N SER A 57 -0.65 -5.10 -9.18
CA SER A 57 -1.19 -5.97 -10.22
C SER A 57 -1.82 -5.16 -11.36
N ARG A 58 -2.15 -5.81 -12.49
CA ARG A 58 -2.92 -5.17 -13.56
C ARG A 58 -4.29 -4.72 -13.01
N ARG A 59 -4.80 -3.59 -13.50
CA ARG A 59 -6.17 -3.15 -13.24
C ARG A 59 -7.16 -4.23 -13.66
N GLY A 60 -8.07 -4.61 -12.77
CA GLY A 60 -9.21 -5.42 -13.16
C GLY A 60 -10.10 -4.63 -14.12
N HIS A 61 -10.31 -5.15 -15.33
CA HIS A 61 -11.42 -4.73 -16.19
C HIS A 61 -12.61 -5.60 -15.80
N SER A 62 -13.52 -5.08 -14.99
CA SER A 62 -14.86 -5.68 -14.89
C SER A 62 -15.53 -5.42 -16.23
N LEU A 63 -15.62 -6.42 -17.11
CA LEU A 63 -16.63 -6.39 -18.15
C LEU A 63 -17.96 -6.23 -17.41
N ARG A 64 -18.68 -5.13 -17.67
CA ARG A 64 -19.99 -4.88 -17.10
C ARG A 64 -20.85 -6.13 -17.31
N ALA A 65 -21.26 -6.76 -16.21
CA ALA A 65 -22.40 -7.67 -16.21
C ALA A 65 -23.69 -6.85 -16.29
#